data_AF-V5H623-F1
#
_entry.id   AF-V5H623-F1
#
_cell.length_a   1.000
_cell.length_b   1.000
_cell.length_c   1.000
_cell.angle_alpha   90.00
_cell.angle_beta   90.00
_cell.angle_gamma   90.00
#
_symmetry.space_group_name_H-M   'P 1'
#
loop_
_entity.id
_entity.type
_entity.pdbx_description
1 polymer ?
#
loop_
_entity_poly.entity_id
_entity_poly.type
_entity_poly.pdbx_seq_one_letter_code
_entity_poly.pdbx_strand_id
1 'polypeptide(L)'
;NLSKYSSWLLYLLARHQDVQEKVRNEVKAVLQNGDAINYDAMKKMPYLEQVFLESLRTHSSPSGFVTRLVENELDVGCVKIPEGVSIIIPTYLLHHDPE
;
A
#
# COMPACT_ATOMS: atom_id res chain seq x y z
N ASN A 1 8.33 -1.83 10.57
CA ASN A 1 7.78 -1.61 9.21
C ASN A 1 6.60 -0.65 9.22
N LEU A 2 5.57 -0.85 10.04
CA LEU A 2 4.41 0.04 10.13
C LEU A 2 4.75 1.53 10.35
N SER A 3 5.73 1.82 11.23
CA SER A 3 6.17 3.20 11.49
C SER A 3 6.67 3.93 10.24
N LYS A 4 7.37 3.25 9.33
CA LYS A 4 7.90 3.84 8.09
C LYS A 4 6.79 4.22 7.13
N TYR A 5 5.76 3.38 7.01
CA TYR A 5 4.60 3.65 6.17
C TYR A 5 3.77 4.81 6.70
N SER A 6 3.58 4.88 8.02
CA SER A 6 2.93 6.03 8.66
C SER A 6 3.70 7.34 8.43
N SER A 7 5.04 7.32 8.47
CA SER A 7 5.85 8.50 8.15
C SER A 7 5.69 8.95 6.70
N TRP A 8 5.69 8.03 5.74
CA TRP A 8 5.47 8.36 4.32
C TRP A 8 4.06 8.89 4.07
N LEU A 9 3.04 8.27 4.65
CA LEU A 9 1.66 8.76 4.58
C LEU A 9 1.56 10.21 5.08
N LEU A 10 2.08 10.48 6.28
CA LEU A 10 2.04 11.82 6.86
C LEU A 10 2.82 12.83 6.02
N TYR A 11 3.98 12.43 5.47
CA TYR A 11 4.75 13.25 4.55
C TYR A 11 3.96 13.58 3.28
N LEU A 12 3.33 12.60 2.65
CA LEU A 12 2.52 12.80 1.44
C LEU A 12 1.32 13.71 1.72
N LEU A 13 0.61 13.50 2.83
CA LEU A 13 -0.47 14.40 3.25
C LEU A 13 0.05 15.84 3.46
N ALA A 14 1.20 16.01 4.11
CA ALA A 14 1.81 17.34 4.28
C ALA A 14 2.20 18.00 2.94
N ARG A 15 2.58 17.21 1.93
CA ARG A 15 2.94 17.68 0.58
C ARG A 15 1.72 17.95 -0.32
N HIS A 16 0.59 17.29 -0.05
CA HIS A 16 -0.65 17.36 -0.84
C HIS A 16 -1.81 17.87 0.04
N GLN A 17 -1.84 19.19 0.27
CA GLN A 17 -2.80 19.82 1.19
C GLN A 17 -4.26 19.63 0.78
N ASP A 18 -4.53 19.54 -0.51
CA ASP A 18 -5.85 19.25 -1.08
C ASP A 18 -6.33 17.84 -0.69
N VAL A 19 -5.44 16.85 -0.78
CA VAL A 19 -5.71 15.47 -0.34
C VAL A 19 -5.89 15.42 1.18
N GLN A 20 -5.04 16.10 1.93
CA GLN A 20 -5.13 16.20 3.39
C GLN A 20 -6.46 16.76 3.85
N GLU A 21 -6.93 17.85 3.23
CA GLU A 21 -8.19 18.46 3.62
C GLU A 21 -9.38 17.57 3.27
N LYS A 22 -9.34 16.87 2.13
CA LYS A 22 -10.38 15.91 1.75
C LYS A 22 -10.45 14.71 2.72
N VAL A 23 -9.30 14.15 3.12
CA VAL A 23 -9.25 13.09 4.16
C VAL A 23 -9.79 13.61 5.49
N ARG A 24 -9.37 14.81 5.91
CA ARG A 24 -9.84 15.41 7.17
C ARG A 24 -11.35 15.60 7.18
N ASN A 25 -11.93 16.03 6.05
CA ASN A 25 -13.37 16.22 5.91
C ASN A 25 -14.13 14.89 5.98
N GLU A 26 -13.63 13.84 5.33
CA GLU A 26 -14.20 12.50 5.45
C GLU A 26 -14.17 11.99 6.90
N VAL A 27 -13.03 12.11 7.58
CA VAL A 27 -12.87 11.70 8.98
C VAL A 27 -13.84 12.44 9.89
N LYS A 28 -13.96 13.77 9.73
CA LYS A 28 -14.90 14.59 10.51
C LYS A 28 -16.36 14.20 10.26
N ALA A 29 -16.72 13.91 9.01
CA ALA A 29 -18.07 13.51 8.64
C ALA A 29 -18.46 12.17 9.26
N VAL A 30 -17.52 11.22 9.34
CA VAL A 30 -17.76 9.89 9.91
C VAL A 30 -17.78 9.90 11.43
N LEU A 31 -16.87 10.61 12.09
CA LEU A 31 -16.69 10.58 13.56
C LEU A 31 -17.52 11.62 14.32
N GLN A 32 -18.38 12.38 13.63
CA GLN A 32 -19.30 13.39 14.19
C GLN A 32 -18.74 14.15 15.42
N ASN A 33 -17.53 14.69 15.31
CA ASN A 33 -16.82 15.43 16.37
C ASN A 33 -16.92 14.79 17.78
N GLY A 34 -16.51 13.53 17.94
CA GLY A 34 -16.34 12.95 19.29
C GLY A 34 -16.45 11.44 19.37
N ASP A 35 -16.90 10.78 18.30
CA ASP A 35 -17.02 9.33 18.30
C ASP A 35 -15.64 8.66 18.31
N ALA A 36 -15.54 7.55 19.03
CA ALA A 36 -14.33 6.75 19.09
C ALA A 36 -14.06 6.10 17.72
N ILE A 37 -12.79 6.11 17.30
CA ILE A 37 -12.35 5.37 16.12
C ILE A 37 -12.52 3.87 16.41
N ASN A 38 -13.34 3.21 15.59
CA ASN A 38 -13.56 1.76 15.64
C ASN A 38 -13.59 1.17 14.21
N TYR A 39 -13.68 -0.16 14.11
CA TYR A 39 -13.65 -0.85 12.81
C TYR A 39 -14.81 -0.44 11.89
N ASP A 40 -16.00 -0.18 12.42
CA ASP A 40 -17.15 0.22 11.61
C ASP A 40 -17.03 1.66 11.11
N ALA A 41 -16.40 2.54 11.90
CA ALA A 41 -16.05 3.88 11.45
C ALA A 41 -14.99 3.84 10.34
N MET A 42 -13.95 3.00 10.47
CA MET A 42 -12.91 2.85 9.45
C MET A 42 -13.50 2.41 8.09
N LYS A 43 -14.45 1.48 8.08
CA LYS A 43 -15.14 1.05 6.84
C LYS A 43 -15.92 2.16 6.14
N LYS A 44 -16.24 3.25 6.84
CA LYS A 44 -16.94 4.42 6.30
C LYS A 44 -15.98 5.51 5.81
N MET A 45 -14.67 5.27 5.81
CA MET A 45 -13.64 6.20 5.34
C MET A 45 -12.89 5.66 4.10
N PRO A 46 -13.59 5.44 2.98
CA PRO A 46 -12.98 4.85 1.78
C PRO A 46 -11.89 5.72 1.17
N TYR A 47 -11.98 7.05 1.28
CA TYR A 47 -10.95 7.93 0.73
C TYR A 47 -9.65 7.86 1.55
N LEU A 48 -9.75 7.80 2.89
CA LEU A 48 -8.59 7.54 3.74
C LEU A 48 -7.93 6.19 3.39
N GLU A 49 -8.71 5.15 3.15
CA GLU A 49 -8.20 3.84 2.71
C GLU A 49 -7.47 3.95 1.36
N GLN A 50 -8.05 4.65 0.38
CA GLN A 50 -7.41 4.90 -0.91
C GLN A 50 -6.08 5.64 -0.76
N VAL A 51 -6.03 6.70 0.06
CA VAL A 51 -4.79 7.47 0.30
C VAL A 51 -3.73 6.61 1.00
N PHE A 52 -4.14 5.76 1.94
CA PHE A 52 -3.24 4.82 2.58
C PHE A 52 -2.67 3.79 1.59
N LEU A 53 -3.51 3.17 0.78
CA LEU A 53 -3.10 2.20 -0.24
C LEU A 53 -2.19 2.85 -1.29
N GLU A 54 -2.47 4.09 -1.69
CA GLU A 54 -1.63 4.82 -2.62
C GLU A 54 -0.26 5.15 -2.01
N SER A 55 -0.22 5.53 -0.74
CA SER A 55 1.05 5.74 -0.03
C SER A 55 1.91 4.48 0.01
N LEU A 56 1.28 3.31 0.14
CA LEU A 56 1.95 2.02 0.02
C LEU A 56 2.41 1.77 -1.41
N ARG A 57 1.56 1.97 -2.42
CA ARG A 57 1.95 1.79 -3.84
C ARG A 57 3.23 2.56 -4.19
N THR A 58 3.31 3.85 -3.83
CA THR A 58 4.47 4.70 -4.17
C THR A 58 5.71 4.44 -3.32
N HIS A 59 5.54 3.96 -2.08
CA HIS A 59 6.63 3.77 -1.12
C HIS A 59 6.61 2.35 -0.52
N SER A 60 6.41 1.36 -1.40
CA SER A 60 6.28 -0.05 -1.08
C SER A 60 7.65 -0.69 -0.87
N SER A 61 7.90 -1.21 0.34
CA SER A 61 9.10 -1.95 0.76
C SER A 61 10.46 -1.24 0.53
N PRO A 62 11.34 -1.12 1.55
CA PRO A 62 12.67 -0.52 1.35
C PRO A 62 13.50 -1.15 0.23
N SER A 63 13.26 -2.44 -0.05
CA SER A 63 14.01 -3.19 -1.06
C SER A 63 13.44 -3.04 -2.49
N GLY A 64 12.19 -2.60 -2.64
CA GLY A 64 11.53 -2.49 -3.95
C GLY A 64 11.21 -3.82 -4.67
N PHE A 65 11.52 -4.95 -4.05
CA PHE A 65 11.19 -6.29 -4.54
C PHE A 65 10.88 -7.25 -3.39
N VAL A 66 10.28 -8.38 -3.74
CA VAL A 66 10.19 -9.56 -2.86
C VAL A 66 10.80 -10.76 -3.54
N THR A 67 11.29 -11.70 -2.74
CA THR A 67 11.90 -12.93 -3.22
C THR A 67 10.98 -14.12 -2.93
N ARG A 68 10.92 -15.09 -3.83
CA ARG A 68 10.24 -16.37 -3.65
C ARG A 68 11.18 -17.51 -4.02
N LEU A 69 11.31 -18.51 -3.14
CA LEU A 69 12.01 -19.74 -3.44
C LEU A 69 11.04 -20.71 -4.10
N VAL A 70 11.46 -21.33 -5.20
CA VAL A 70 10.68 -22.36 -5.89
C VAL A 70 10.87 -23.68 -5.15
N GLU A 71 9.83 -24.13 -4.46
CA GLU A 71 9.86 -25.37 -3.65
C GLU A 71 9.62 -26.64 -4.47
N ASN A 72 8.99 -26.52 -5.65
CA ASN A 72 8.77 -27.61 -6.62
C ASN A 72 8.80 -27.00 -8.03
N GLU A 73 9.13 -27.77 -9.07
CA GLU A 73 9.14 -27.28 -10.46
C GLU A 73 7.87 -26.47 -10.78
N LEU A 74 8.08 -25.22 -11.21
CA LEU A 74 7.01 -24.27 -11.48
C LEU A 74 6.94 -23.99 -12.98
N ASP A 75 5.79 -24.26 -13.60
CA ASP A 75 5.51 -23.88 -14.98
C ASP A 75 4.69 -22.57 -15.00
N VAL A 76 5.29 -21.49 -15.53
CA VAL A 76 4.63 -20.19 -15.69
C VAL A 76 4.16 -19.96 -17.15
N GLY A 77 4.00 -21.04 -17.92
CA GLY A 77 3.50 -21.04 -19.29
C GLY A 77 4.59 -20.78 -20.34
N CYS A 78 5.35 -19.70 -20.19
CA CYS A 78 6.45 -19.36 -21.11
C CYS A 78 7.80 -19.94 -20.71
N VAL A 79 7.95 -20.33 -19.43
CA VAL A 79 9.20 -20.79 -18.82
C VAL A 79 8.88 -21.84 -17.76
N LYS A 80 9.71 -22.88 -17.70
CA LYS A 80 9.77 -23.81 -16.58
C LYS A 80 10.90 -23.43 -15.64
N ILE A 81 10.59 -23.28 -14.36
CA ILE A 81 11.52 -22.86 -13.32
C ILE A 81 11.80 -24.07 -12.41
N PRO A 82 13.05 -24.56 -12.35
CA PRO A 82 13.42 -25.68 -11.50
C PRO A 82 13.24 -25.38 -10.01
N GLU A 83 13.08 -26.45 -9.22
CA GLU A 83 13.19 -26.41 -7.76
C GLU A 83 14.52 -25.81 -7.29
N GLY A 84 14.49 -25.05 -6.20
CA GLY A 84 15.66 -24.41 -5.59
C GLY A 84 16.05 -23.07 -6.21
N VAL A 85 15.40 -22.63 -7.30
CA VAL A 85 15.62 -21.31 -7.90
C VAL A 85 14.91 -20.23 -7.10
N SER A 86 15.57 -19.08 -6.94
CA SER A 86 15.02 -17.91 -6.29
C SER A 86 14.53 -16.90 -7.32
N ILE A 87 13.25 -16.54 -7.26
CA ILE A 87 12.59 -15.59 -8.14
C ILE A 87 12.50 -14.24 -7.44
N ILE A 88 12.97 -13.18 -8.10
CA ILE A 88 12.79 -11.79 -7.67
C ILE A 88 11.56 -11.23 -8.36
N ILE A 89 10.60 -10.74 -7.57
CA ILE A 89 9.40 -10.06 -8.04
C ILE A 89 9.61 -8.56 -7.78
N PRO A 90 9.79 -7.73 -8.83
CA PRO A 90 10.08 -6.31 -8.69
C PRO A 90 8.81 -5.51 -8.37
N THR A 91 8.36 -5.57 -7.13
CA THR A 91 7.11 -4.92 -6.67
C THR A 91 7.09 -3.42 -6.93
N TYR A 92 8.24 -2.73 -6.86
CA TYR A 92 8.32 -1.32 -7.19
C TYR A 92 7.98 -1.05 -8.66
N LEU A 93 8.57 -1.81 -9.58
CA LEU A 93 8.29 -1.64 -11.02
C LEU A 93 6.83 -1.94 -11.33
N LEU A 94 6.28 -3.03 -10.77
CA LEU A 94 4.87 -3.38 -10.95
C LEU A 94 3.93 -2.30 -10.42
N HIS A 95 4.24 -1.70 -9.28
CA HIS A 95 3.43 -0.63 -8.72
C HIS A 95 3.53 0.67 -9.52
N HIS A 96 4.63 0.90 -10.24
CA HIS A 96 4.89 2.12 -11.01
C HIS A 96 4.70 1.93 -12.53
N ASP A 97 4.18 0.79 -12.95
CA ASP A 97 3.82 0.53 -14.35
C ASP A 97 2.70 1.51 -14.78
N PRO A 98 2.88 2.28 -15.86
CA PRO A 98 1.84 3.17 -16.38
C PRO A 98 0.68 2.44 -17.07
N GLU A 99 0.83 1.15 -17.42
CA GLU A 99 -0.21 0.30 -18.03
C GLU A 99 -0.91 -0.60 -17.00
#